data_AF-A0A016V6B7-F1
#
_entry.id   AF-A0A016V6B7-F1
#
_cell.length_a   1.000
_cell.length_b   1.000
_cell.length_c   1.000
_cell.angle_alpha   90.00
_cell.angle_beta   90.00
_cell.angle_gamma   90.00
#
_symmetry.space_group_name_H-M   'P 1'
#
loop_
_entity.id
_entity.type
_entity.pdbx_description
1 polymer ?
#
loop_
_entity_poly.entity_id
_entity_poly.type
_entity_poly.pdbx_seq_one_letter_code
_entity_poly.pdbx_strand_id
1 'polypeptide(L)'
;MRKNMYLLLSSLALIGWALAAGPADKNCTDTIGADDKYSQKAVNCEDKYSAAACLLIYTAAVKVGDTTERNVKCFQNAANQRDEEMVEMAVNNCPKTCGYCCLTPEFSCQNKPCEWC
;
A
#
# COMPACT_ATOMS: atom_id res chain seq x y z
N MET A 1 32.40 55.57 -20.25
CA MET A 1 32.08 54.55 -19.22
C MET A 1 30.77 53.86 -19.60
N ARG A 2 30.79 52.60 -20.03
CA ARG A 2 29.59 51.73 -20.08
C ARG A 2 30.02 50.36 -19.58
N LYS A 3 29.54 50.00 -18.39
CA LYS A 3 29.82 48.72 -17.72
C LYS A 3 29.00 47.63 -18.43
N ASN A 4 29.68 46.61 -18.95
CA ASN A 4 29.04 45.41 -19.49
C ASN A 4 28.29 44.70 -18.36
N MET A 5 26.97 44.62 -18.50
CA MET A 5 26.06 43.92 -17.60
C MET A 5 26.11 42.43 -17.92
N TYR A 6 26.83 41.64 -17.12
CA TYR A 6 26.72 40.18 -17.15
C TYR A 6 25.42 39.78 -16.44
N LEU A 7 24.36 39.54 -17.20
CA LEU A 7 23.13 38.94 -16.69
C LEU A 7 23.36 37.43 -16.54
N LEU A 8 23.63 37.02 -15.31
CA LEU A 8 23.76 35.62 -14.89
C LEU A 8 22.43 34.88 -15.15
N LEU A 9 22.46 33.89 -16.05
CA LEU A 9 21.40 32.92 -16.25
C LEU A 9 21.31 32.02 -15.01
N SER A 10 20.46 32.37 -14.03
CA SER A 10 20.14 31.45 -12.93
C SER A 10 19.13 30.41 -13.44
N SER A 11 19.63 29.28 -13.90
CA SER A 11 18.83 28.08 -14.14
C SER A 11 18.24 27.59 -12.82
N LEU A 12 16.97 27.92 -12.56
CA LEU A 12 16.18 27.33 -11.49
C LEU A 12 15.97 25.85 -11.86
N ALA A 13 16.76 24.95 -11.26
CA ALA A 13 16.50 23.53 -11.36
C ALA A 13 15.15 23.25 -10.70
N LEU A 14 14.12 23.00 -11.50
CA LEU A 14 12.86 22.43 -11.05
C LEU A 14 13.18 21.03 -10.53
N ILE A 15 13.46 20.92 -9.23
CA ILE A 15 13.51 19.64 -8.54
C ILE A 15 12.06 19.13 -8.61
N GLY A 16 11.78 18.25 -9.57
CA GLY A 16 10.49 17.59 -9.66
C GLY A 16 10.33 16.73 -8.41
N TRP A 17 9.33 17.04 -7.59
CA TRP A 17 9.01 16.21 -6.44
C TRP A 17 8.32 14.98 -7.01
N ALA A 18 9.03 13.86 -7.08
CA ALA A 18 8.38 12.59 -7.39
C ALA A 18 7.34 12.34 -6.30
N LEU A 19 6.06 12.36 -6.67
CA LEU A 19 5.01 11.84 -5.79
C LEU A 19 5.29 10.35 -5.65
N ALA A 20 5.45 9.89 -4.41
CA ALA A 20 5.65 8.47 -4.15
C ALA A 20 4.49 7.68 -4.77
N ALA A 21 4.79 6.77 -5.69
CA ALA A 21 3.77 5.92 -6.30
C ALA A 21 3.49 4.74 -5.35
N GLY A 22 2.22 4.43 -5.13
CA GLY A 22 1.85 3.36 -4.22
C GLY A 22 0.40 3.43 -3.78
N PRO A 23 -0.06 2.40 -3.05
CA PRO A 23 -1.36 2.41 -2.40
C PRO A 23 -1.48 3.63 -1.46
N ALA A 24 -2.66 4.26 -1.45
CA ALA A 24 -3.00 5.24 -0.43
C ALA A 24 -3.10 4.57 0.94
N ASP A 25 -3.62 3.33 0.98
CA ASP A 25 -3.55 2.48 2.17
C ASP A 25 -2.20 1.75 2.25
N LYS A 26 -1.29 2.32 3.04
CA LYS A 26 0.07 1.82 3.28
C LYS A 26 0.17 0.65 4.27
N ASN A 27 -0.94 0.06 4.70
CA ASN A 27 -0.87 -1.13 5.54
C ASN A 27 -0.20 -2.27 4.77
N CYS A 28 0.77 -2.92 5.42
CA CYS A 28 1.56 -4.02 4.89
C CYS A 28 2.39 -3.65 3.63
N THR A 29 2.78 -2.38 3.49
CA THR A 29 3.71 -1.92 2.45
C THR A 29 5.07 -1.56 3.03
N ASP A 30 6.13 -1.71 2.25
CA ASP A 30 7.46 -1.17 2.52
C ASP A 30 7.79 -0.09 1.47
N THR A 31 8.48 0.98 1.90
CA THR A 31 9.00 1.99 0.98
C THR A 31 10.26 1.46 0.30
N ILE A 32 10.20 1.24 -1.01
CA ILE A 32 11.30 0.71 -1.83
C ILE A 32 11.66 1.76 -2.89
N GLY A 33 12.74 2.50 -2.65
CA GLY A 33 13.12 3.63 -3.49
C GLY A 33 12.18 4.81 -3.27
N ALA A 34 11.46 5.22 -4.32
CA ALA A 34 10.46 6.29 -4.25
C ALA A 34 9.02 5.77 -4.09
N ASP A 35 8.81 4.46 -4.11
CA ASP A 35 7.47 3.86 -4.17
C ASP A 35 7.13 3.11 -2.89
N ASP A 36 5.85 3.09 -2.52
CA ASP A 36 5.34 2.19 -1.50
C ASP A 36 4.78 0.94 -2.16
N LYS A 37 5.34 -0.22 -1.79
CA LYS A 37 5.01 -1.51 -2.41
C LYS A 37 4.55 -2.49 -1.35
N TYR A 38 3.59 -3.34 -1.68
CA TYR A 38 3.22 -4.43 -0.77
C TYR A 38 4.42 -5.30 -0.43
N SER A 39 4.65 -5.49 0.86
CA SER A 39 5.73 -6.34 1.35
C SER A 39 5.27 -7.80 1.46
N GLN A 40 6.20 -8.69 1.81
CA GLN A 40 5.86 -10.09 2.06
C GLN A 40 4.79 -10.24 3.16
N LYS A 41 4.74 -9.28 4.09
CA LYS A 41 3.76 -9.22 5.19
C LYS A 41 2.34 -8.96 4.71
N ALA A 42 2.13 -8.55 3.46
CA ALA A 42 0.80 -8.42 2.89
C ALA A 42 0.16 -9.79 2.60
N VAL A 43 0.97 -10.83 2.36
CA VAL A 43 0.51 -12.14 1.84
C VAL A 43 1.05 -13.35 2.61
N ASN A 44 1.70 -13.15 3.76
CA ASN A 44 2.33 -14.21 4.57
C ASN A 44 1.33 -15.06 5.39
N CYS A 45 0.03 -14.83 5.23
CA CYS A 45 -1.05 -15.59 5.83
C CYS A 45 -1.91 -16.27 4.75
N GLU A 46 -2.92 -17.02 5.18
CA GLU A 46 -3.95 -17.57 4.29
C GLU A 46 -5.30 -16.87 4.48
N ASP A 47 -6.10 -16.85 3.41
CA ASP A 47 -7.49 -16.45 3.51
C ASP A 47 -8.29 -17.49 4.33
N LYS A 48 -9.29 -17.02 5.08
CA LYS A 48 -10.21 -17.92 5.80
C LYS A 48 -11.11 -18.68 4.83
N TYR A 49 -11.50 -18.02 3.74
CA TYR A 49 -12.18 -18.65 2.61
C TYR A 49 -11.20 -19.03 1.51
N SER A 50 -11.61 -19.85 0.55
CA SER A 50 -10.76 -20.15 -0.60
C SER A 50 -10.47 -18.87 -1.40
N ALA A 51 -9.29 -18.81 -2.02
CA ALA A 51 -8.92 -17.68 -2.88
C ALA A 51 -9.97 -17.41 -3.98
N ALA A 52 -10.59 -18.47 -4.53
CA ALA A 52 -11.68 -18.33 -5.49
C ALA A 52 -12.91 -17.61 -4.91
N ALA A 53 -13.30 -17.92 -3.66
CA ALA A 53 -14.41 -17.25 -2.99
C ALA A 53 -14.08 -15.78 -2.67
N CYS A 54 -12.87 -15.51 -2.17
CA CYS A 54 -12.43 -14.14 -1.93
C CYS A 54 -12.39 -13.30 -3.22
N LEU A 55 -11.98 -13.90 -4.35
CA LEU A 55 -11.98 -13.23 -5.64
C LEU A 55 -13.39 -12.94 -6.19
N LEU A 56 -14.43 -13.68 -5.80
CA LEU A 56 -15.82 -13.30 -6.14
C LEU A 56 -16.22 -11.97 -5.49
N ILE A 57 -15.70 -11.69 -4.29
CA ILE A 57 -16.01 -10.48 -3.52
C ILE A 57 -15.13 -9.32 -3.98
N TYR A 58 -13.81 -9.54 -3.93
CA TYR A 58 -12.77 -8.51 -4.06
C TYR A 58 -12.15 -8.43 -5.46
N THR A 59 -12.49 -9.31 -6.39
CA THR A 59 -12.16 -9.27 -7.84
C THR A 59 -10.69 -9.18 -8.24
N ALA A 60 -9.76 -8.92 -7.32
CA ALA A 60 -8.33 -8.81 -7.51
C ALA A 60 -7.65 -9.10 -6.17
N ALA A 61 -6.52 -9.82 -6.23
CA ALA A 61 -5.67 -10.06 -5.08
C ALA A 61 -4.42 -9.17 -5.14
N VAL A 62 -3.99 -8.71 -3.98
CA VAL A 62 -2.74 -7.99 -3.79
C VAL A 62 -1.54 -8.88 -4.11
N LYS A 63 -0.46 -8.28 -4.64
CA LYS A 63 0.79 -8.97 -4.95
C LYS A 63 1.97 -8.20 -4.35
N VAL A 64 2.95 -8.94 -3.84
CA VAL A 64 4.21 -8.39 -3.33
C VAL A 64 4.90 -7.59 -4.43
N GLY A 65 5.41 -6.41 -4.08
CA GLY A 65 6.10 -5.52 -5.00
C GLY A 65 5.18 -4.65 -5.87
N ASP A 66 3.86 -4.89 -5.86
CA ASP A 66 2.89 -4.07 -6.59
C ASP A 66 2.63 -2.74 -5.86
N THR A 67 2.33 -1.72 -6.65
CA THR A 67 1.96 -0.37 -6.19
C THR A 67 0.47 -0.06 -6.41
N THR A 68 -0.24 -0.97 -7.09
CA THR A 68 -1.67 -0.84 -7.36
C THR A 68 -2.46 -0.91 -6.06
N GLU A 69 -3.36 0.04 -5.81
CA GLU A 69 -4.24 -0.03 -4.64
C GLU A 69 -5.02 -1.35 -4.60
N ARG A 70 -5.20 -1.91 -3.40
CA ARG A 70 -6.02 -3.11 -3.19
C ARG A 70 -7.46 -2.83 -3.65
N ASN A 71 -8.26 -3.88 -3.84
CA ASN A 71 -9.65 -3.67 -4.23
C ASN A 71 -10.36 -2.74 -3.24
N VAL A 72 -11.09 -1.75 -3.75
CA VAL A 72 -11.78 -0.76 -2.92
C VAL A 72 -12.71 -1.37 -1.88
N LYS A 73 -13.34 -2.53 -2.15
CA LYS A 73 -14.19 -3.25 -1.20
C LYS A 73 -13.43 -3.81 0.01
N CYS A 74 -12.10 -3.90 -0.06
CA CYS A 74 -11.28 -4.29 1.09
C CYS A 74 -11.27 -3.23 2.20
N PHE A 75 -11.62 -1.97 1.89
CA PHE A 75 -11.48 -0.88 2.86
C PHE A 75 -12.48 0.26 2.72
N GLN A 76 -13.27 0.33 1.65
CA GLN A 76 -14.25 1.38 1.42
C GLN A 76 -15.67 0.91 1.65
N ASN A 77 -16.50 1.78 2.23
CA ASN A 77 -17.94 1.62 2.28
C ASN A 77 -18.63 2.09 0.99
N ALA A 78 -19.96 2.03 0.95
CA ALA A 78 -20.76 2.42 -0.21
C ALA A 78 -20.63 3.91 -0.61
N ALA A 79 -20.13 4.77 0.27
CA ALA A 79 -19.83 6.17 -0.03
C ALA A 79 -18.41 6.38 -0.61
N ASN A 80 -17.69 5.29 -0.92
CA ASN A 80 -16.29 5.29 -1.36
C ASN A 80 -15.33 5.93 -0.34
N GLN A 81 -15.68 5.84 0.94
CA GLN A 81 -14.87 6.34 2.04
C GLN A 81 -14.22 5.17 2.77
N ARG A 82 -12.99 5.35 3.25
CA ARG A 82 -12.35 4.35 4.09
C ARG A 82 -13.20 4.10 5.34
N ASP A 83 -13.42 2.83 5.62
CA ASP A 83 -14.30 2.34 6.66
C ASP A 83 -13.60 1.19 7.39
N GLU A 84 -13.41 1.33 8.70
CA GLU A 84 -12.66 0.35 9.49
C GLU A 84 -13.39 -0.98 9.63
N GLU A 85 -14.73 -1.00 9.56
CA GLU A 85 -15.51 -2.24 9.60
C GLU A 85 -15.25 -3.06 8.32
N MET A 86 -15.11 -2.38 7.18
CA MET A 86 -14.73 -3.02 5.92
C MET A 86 -13.31 -3.58 5.96
N VAL A 87 -12.38 -2.84 6.57
CA VAL A 87 -11.00 -3.32 6.80
C VAL A 87 -10.99 -4.54 7.71
N GLU A 88 -11.72 -4.48 8.83
CA GLU A 88 -11.84 -5.61 9.76
C GLU A 88 -12.45 -6.84 9.08
N MET A 89 -13.49 -6.65 8.26
CA MET A 89 -14.08 -7.74 7.48
C MET A 89 -13.06 -8.36 6.52
N ALA A 90 -12.24 -7.54 5.85
CA ALA A 90 -11.18 -8.03 4.97
C ALA A 90 -10.10 -8.79 5.76
N VAL A 91 -9.62 -8.25 6.89
CA VAL A 91 -8.63 -8.89 7.78
C VAL A 91 -9.11 -10.24 8.27
N ASN A 92 -10.38 -10.35 8.68
CA ASN A 92 -10.91 -11.55 9.32
C ASN A 92 -11.30 -12.67 8.34
N ASN A 93 -11.54 -12.33 7.06
CA ASN A 93 -12.09 -13.28 6.09
C ASN A 93 -11.15 -13.56 4.91
N CYS A 94 -10.55 -12.52 4.34
CA CYS A 94 -9.71 -12.62 3.14
C CYS A 94 -8.45 -11.75 3.24
N PRO A 95 -7.64 -11.88 4.33
CA PRO A 95 -6.50 -11.03 4.57
C PRO A 95 -5.41 -11.16 3.50
N LYS A 96 -5.20 -12.35 2.91
CA LYS A 96 -4.20 -12.55 1.86
C LYS A 96 -4.65 -11.91 0.55
N THR A 97 -5.91 -12.10 0.17
CA THR A 97 -6.47 -11.46 -1.03
C THR A 97 -6.44 -9.93 -0.92
N CYS A 98 -6.83 -9.37 0.22
CA CYS A 98 -6.85 -7.92 0.44
C CYS A 98 -5.49 -7.32 0.86
N GLY A 99 -4.44 -8.13 1.04
CA GLY A 99 -3.11 -7.64 1.39
C GLY A 99 -2.99 -7.11 2.82
N TYR A 100 -3.75 -7.68 3.76
CA TYR A 100 -3.80 -7.29 5.18
C TYR A 100 -3.27 -8.35 6.14
N CYS A 101 -2.48 -9.33 5.66
CA CYS A 101 -1.94 -10.35 6.55
C CYS A 101 -1.20 -9.76 7.77
N CYS A 102 -0.45 -8.67 7.61
CA CYS A 102 0.24 -8.00 8.73
C CYS A 102 -0.68 -7.42 9.82
N LEU A 103 -1.98 -7.33 9.58
CA LEU A 103 -2.98 -6.88 10.56
C LEU A 103 -3.68 -8.03 11.28
N THR A 104 -3.49 -9.28 10.81
CA THR A 104 -4.02 -10.46 11.49
C THR A 104 -3.28 -10.69 12.82
N PRO A 105 -3.93 -11.24 13.86
CA PRO A 105 -3.29 -11.45 15.17
C PRO A 105 -2.00 -12.28 15.10
N GLU A 106 -1.93 -13.26 14.19
CA GLU A 106 -0.81 -14.17 14.04
C GLU A 106 0.43 -13.48 13.42
N PHE A 107 0.21 -12.47 12.57
CA PHE A 107 1.25 -11.81 11.76
C PHE A 107 1.40 -10.30 12.08
N SER A 108 0.60 -9.77 13.01
CA SER A 108 0.76 -8.44 13.57
C SER A 108 1.89 -8.45 14.60
N CYS A 109 3.03 -7.86 14.25
CA CYS A 109 4.26 -7.90 15.04
C CYS A 109 4.20 -7.04 16.32
N GLN A 110 3.01 -6.72 16.85
CA GLN A 110 2.85 -5.85 18.00
C GLN A 110 3.52 -6.40 19.27
N ASN A 111 3.91 -7.69 19.33
CA ASN A 111 4.53 -8.29 20.51
C ASN A 111 5.57 -9.41 20.23
N LYS A 112 6.10 -9.56 19.01
CA LYS A 112 7.10 -10.60 18.67
C LYS A 112 8.20 -10.06 17.74
N PRO A 113 9.44 -10.59 17.81
CA PRO A 113 10.47 -10.24 16.84
C PRO A 113 9.99 -10.59 15.41
N CYS A 114 10.13 -9.64 14.50
CA CYS A 114 9.68 -9.71 13.10
C CYS A 114 10.35 -10.80 12.24
N GLU A 115 11.07 -11.76 12.82
CA GLU A 115 11.77 -12.80 12.06
C GLU A 115 10.81 -13.81 11.40
N TRP A 116 9.57 -13.88 11.90
CA TRP A 116 8.47 -14.66 11.34
C TRP A 116 7.30 -13.77 10.85
N CYS A 117 7.53 -12.44 10.82
CA CYS A 117 6.72 -11.46 10.09
C CYS A 117 7.43 -11.14 8.76
#